data_AF-A0A212UHN8-F1
#
_entry.id   AF-A0A212UHN8-F1
#
_cell.length_a   1.000
_cell.length_b   1.000
_cell.length_c   1.000
_cell.angle_alpha   90.00
_cell.angle_beta   90.00
_cell.angle_gamma   90.00
#
_symmetry.space_group_name_H-M   'P 1'
#
loop_
_entity.id
_entity.type
_entity.pdbx_description
1 polymer ?
#
loop_
_entity_poly.entity_id
_entity_poly.type
_entity_poly.pdbx_seq_one_letter_code
_entity_poly.pdbx_strand_id
1 'polypeptide(L)'
;MLDASADPLVFVFQRDQAGTHPAPIAISRHAWQLLGPTQAVDYVVDRYLLEHPAEPERVGRGLVHFCVRYALERGGAAPGPVAA
;
A
#
# COMPACT_ATOMS: atom_id res chain seq x y z
N MET A 1 -7.55 1.11 27.64
CA MET A 1 -6.83 0.28 26.66
C MET A 1 -7.13 0.87 25.29
N LEU A 2 -6.21 1.66 24.74
CA LEU A 2 -6.28 2.12 23.35
C LEU A 2 -5.70 0.99 22.51
N ASP A 3 -6.54 0.36 21.70
CA ASP A 3 -6.14 -0.71 20.78
C ASP A 3 -5.09 -0.16 19.81
N ALA A 4 -3.82 -0.54 19.99
CA ALA A 4 -2.77 -0.34 19.00
C ALA A 4 -3.04 -1.07 17.66
N SER A 5 -4.14 -1.84 17.60
CA SER A 5 -4.70 -2.49 16.42
C SER A 5 -5.60 -1.54 15.57
N ALA A 6 -5.92 -0.35 16.07
CA ALA A 6 -6.86 0.57 15.43
C ALA A 6 -6.25 1.41 14.30
N ASP A 7 -4.92 1.61 14.27
CA ASP A 7 -4.31 2.46 13.25
C ASP A 7 -4.12 1.70 11.92
N PRO A 8 -4.72 2.20 10.81
CA PRO A 8 -4.52 1.62 9.50
C PRO A 8 -3.10 1.84 9.01
N LEU A 9 -2.58 0.86 8.28
CA LEU A 9 -1.37 1.00 7.49
C LEU A 9 -1.73 1.73 6.21
N VAL A 10 -1.11 2.89 5.98
CA VAL A 10 -1.38 3.73 4.82
C VAL A 10 -0.22 3.65 3.83
N PHE A 11 -0.52 3.25 2.60
CA PHE A 11 0.38 3.19 1.45
C PHE A 11 0.12 4.39 0.56
N VAL A 12 1.11 5.25 0.35
CA VAL A 12 0.95 6.44 -0.50
C VAL A 12 1.65 6.20 -1.84
N PHE A 13 0.85 6.06 -2.90
CA PHE A 13 1.34 5.92 -4.27
C PHE A 13 1.55 7.29 -4.90
N GLN A 14 2.75 7.56 -5.40
CA GLN A 14 3.02 8.75 -6.19
C GLN A 14 2.77 8.45 -7.66
N ARG A 15 1.75 9.10 -8.25
CA ARG A 15 1.30 8.81 -9.61
C ARG A 15 2.08 9.58 -10.69
N ASP A 16 2.69 10.69 -10.29
CA ASP A 16 3.55 11.53 -11.13
C ASP A 16 4.90 11.78 -10.45
N GLN A 17 5.85 12.31 -11.23
CA GLN A 17 7.20 12.64 -10.74
C GLN A 17 7.23 13.90 -9.86
N ALA A 18 6.23 14.77 -9.95
CA ALA A 18 6.17 16.02 -9.20
C ALA A 18 5.62 15.82 -7.78
N GLY A 19 5.06 14.64 -7.48
CA GLY A 19 4.44 14.29 -6.20
C GLY A 19 3.11 15.01 -5.94
N THR A 20 2.45 15.55 -6.98
CA THR A 20 1.26 16.40 -6.81
C THR A 20 -0.04 15.61 -6.76
N HIS A 21 -0.03 14.35 -7.19
CA HIS A 21 -1.18 13.45 -7.14
C HIS A 21 -0.88 12.19 -6.31
N PRO A 22 -0.81 12.32 -4.97
CA PRO A 22 -0.69 11.16 -4.09
C PRO A 22 -2.01 10.36 -4.07
N ALA A 23 -1.89 9.04 -4.05
CA ALA A 23 -3.00 8.10 -3.94
C ALA A 23 -2.83 7.24 -2.67
N PRO A 24 -3.50 7.57 -1.56
CA PRO A 24 -3.40 6.80 -0.33
C PRO A 24 -4.30 5.57 -0.35
N ILE A 25 -3.75 4.40 -0.04
CA ILE A 25 -4.47 3.14 0.14
C ILE A 25 -4.27 2.67 1.58
N ALA A 26 -5.37 2.41 2.28
CA ALA A 26 -5.34 1.97 3.67
C ALA A 26 -5.69 0.48 3.79
N ILE A 27 -4.99 -0.22 4.69
CA ILE A 27 -5.33 -1.57 5.14
C ILE A 27 -5.21 -1.60 6.66
N SER A 28 -6.15 -2.25 7.35
CA SER A 28 -6.03 -2.37 8.80
C SER A 28 -4.81 -3.21 9.18
N ARG A 29 -4.13 -2.87 10.28
CA ARG A 29 -2.99 -3.65 10.78
C ARG A 29 -3.39 -5.10 11.05
N HIS A 30 -4.62 -5.34 11.52
CA HIS A 30 -5.16 -6.67 11.72
C HIS A 30 -5.30 -7.45 10.39
N ALA A 31 -5.87 -6.84 9.35
CA ALA A 31 -5.98 -7.48 8.03
C ALA A 31 -4.58 -7.79 7.45
N TRP A 32 -3.63 -6.88 7.62
CA TRP A 32 -2.24 -7.09 7.21
C TRP A 32 -1.55 -8.25 7.93
N GLN A 33 -1.85 -8.49 9.22
CA GLN A 33 -1.29 -9.61 9.97
C GLN A 33 -1.91 -10.95 9.57
N LEU A 34 -3.18 -10.95 9.16
CA LEU A 34 -3.89 -12.15 8.71
C LEU A 34 -3.52 -12.54 7.28
N LEU A 35 -3.40 -11.55 6.40
CA LEU A 35 -2.98 -11.72 5.02
C LEU A 35 -1.46 -11.87 5.03
N GLY A 36 -0.94 -13.08 4.79
CA GLY A 36 0.51 -13.28 4.66
C GLY A 36 1.12 -12.30 3.64
N PRO A 37 2.44 -12.04 3.67
CA PRO A 37 3.07 -10.92 2.96
C PRO A 37 2.66 -10.79 1.49
N THR A 38 2.58 -11.91 0.75
CA THR A 38 2.14 -11.94 -0.64
C THR A 38 0.69 -11.49 -0.82
N GLN A 39 -0.22 -12.00 0.02
CA GLN A 39 -1.65 -11.67 -0.06
C GLN A 39 -1.92 -10.22 0.34
N ALA A 40 -1.15 -9.69 1.29
CA ALA A 40 -1.25 -8.29 1.68
C ALA A 40 -0.80 -7.35 0.53
N VAL A 41 0.23 -7.73 -0.24
CA VAL A 41 0.64 -7.02 -1.46
C VAL A 41 -0.49 -7.04 -2.49
N ASP A 42 -1.04 -8.22 -2.80
CA ASP A 42 -2.12 -8.34 -3.77
C ASP A 42 -3.34 -7.49 -3.37
N TYR A 43 -3.71 -7.50 -2.08
CA TYR A 43 -4.80 -6.67 -1.57
C TYR A 43 -4.57 -5.18 -1.82
N VAL A 44 -3.38 -4.67 -1.50
CA VAL A 44 -3.04 -3.26 -1.68
C VAL A 44 -3.05 -2.88 -3.17
N VAL A 45 -2.53 -3.76 -4.04
CA VAL A 45 -2.53 -3.56 -5.49
C VAL A 45 -3.96 -3.56 -6.03
N ASP A 46 -4.79 -4.52 -5.64
CA ASP A 46 -6.19 -4.61 -6.07
C ASP A 46 -6.98 -3.37 -5.65
N ARG A 47 -6.79 -2.94 -4.40
CA ARG A 47 -7.45 -1.75 -3.87
C ARG A 47 -7.03 -0.50 -4.64
N TYR A 48 -5.74 -0.34 -4.90
CA TYR A 48 -5.21 0.77 -5.71
C TYR A 48 -5.82 0.81 -7.12
N LEU A 49 -5.86 -0.33 -7.82
CA LEU A 49 -6.36 -0.39 -9.19
C LEU A 49 -7.88 -0.24 -9.27
N LEU A 50 -8.61 -0.65 -8.22
CA LEU A 50 -10.05 -0.42 -8.12
C LEU A 50 -10.37 1.06 -7.94
N GLU A 51 -9.59 1.79 -7.15
CA GLU A 51 -9.75 3.24 -6.96
C GLU A 51 -9.22 4.07 -8.15
N HIS A 52 -8.35 3.47 -8.96
CA HIS A 52 -7.72 4.13 -10.12
C HIS A 52 -7.78 3.25 -11.38
N PRO A 53 -8.95 3.12 -12.03
CA PRO A 53 -9.17 2.19 -13.14
C PRO A 53 -8.37 2.52 -14.41
N ALA A 54 -7.79 3.71 -14.53
CA ALA A 54 -6.90 4.09 -15.63
C ALA A 54 -5.44 3.62 -15.44
N GLU A 55 -5.04 3.25 -14.23
CA GLU A 55 -3.66 2.85 -13.90
C GLU A 55 -3.21 1.53 -14.57
N PRO A 56 -4.06 0.50 -14.71
CA PRO A 56 -3.70 -0.71 -15.46
C PRO A 56 -3.23 -0.41 -16.90
N GLU A 57 -3.84 0.56 -17.58
CA GLU A 57 -3.46 0.95 -18.94
C GLU A 57 -2.21 1.84 -18.95
N ARG A 58 -2.09 2.73 -17.97
CA ARG A 58 -0.99 3.70 -17.88
C ARG A 58 0.36 3.07 -17.54
N VAL A 59 0.37 2.16 -16.55
CA VAL A 59 1.62 1.60 -15.97
C VAL A 59 1.63 0.08 -15.90
N GLY A 60 0.48 -0.57 -16.05
CA GLY A 60 0.36 -2.02 -15.93
C GLY A 60 0.32 -2.52 -14.48
N ARG A 61 -0.53 -3.52 -14.22
CA ARG A 61 -0.64 -4.17 -12.91
C ARG A 61 0.71 -4.71 -12.41
N GLY A 62 1.50 -5.30 -13.30
CA GLY A 62 2.78 -5.92 -12.94
C GLY A 62 3.78 -4.91 -12.35
N LEU A 63 3.82 -3.69 -12.88
CA LEU A 63 4.71 -2.65 -12.36
C LEU A 63 4.26 -2.16 -10.99
N VAL A 64 2.95 -1.94 -10.79
CA VAL A 64 2.40 -1.57 -9.47
C VAL A 64 2.72 -2.65 -8.44
N HIS A 65 2.48 -3.91 -8.77
CA HIS A 65 2.79 -5.04 -7.90
C HIS A 65 4.29 -5.12 -7.57
N PHE A 66 5.16 -4.99 -8.58
CA PHE A 66 6.61 -4.96 -8.38
C PHE A 66 7.02 -3.82 -7.44
N CYS A 67 6.51 -2.60 -7.65
CA CYS A 67 6.84 -1.44 -6.81
C CYS A 67 6.41 -1.64 -5.35
N VAL A 68 5.19 -2.14 -5.10
CA VAL A 68 4.70 -2.40 -3.73
C VAL A 68 5.59 -3.45 -3.05
N ARG A 69 5.82 -4.58 -3.72
CA ARG A 69 6.66 -5.65 -3.20
C ARG A 69 8.10 -5.19 -2.96
N TYR A 70 8.69 -4.48 -3.91
CA TYR A 70 10.03 -3.92 -3.82
C TYR A 70 10.15 -2.93 -2.64
N ALA A 71 9.18 -2.04 -2.45
CA ALA A 71 9.18 -1.09 -1.35
C ALA A 71 9.14 -1.80 0.02
N LEU A 72 8.36 -2.87 0.14
CA LEU A 72 8.27 -3.67 1.37
C LEU A 72 9.54 -4.49 1.63
N GLU A 73 10.14 -5.07 0.57
CA GLU A 73 11.36 -5.88 0.67
C GLU A 73 12.61 -5.03 0.93
N ARG A 74 12.75 -3.87 0.28
CA ARG A 74 13.89 -2.95 0.47
C ARG A 74 13.75 -2.04 1.68
N GLY A 75 12.52 -1.90 2.20
CA GLY A 75 12.23 -1.00 3.29
C GLY A 75 12.78 -1.45 4.64
N GLY A 76 12.89 -2.75 4.94
CA GLY A 76 13.24 -3.23 6.29
C GLY A 76 12.36 -2.71 7.44
N ALA A 77 11.39 -1.83 7.15
CA ALA A 77 10.50 -1.20 8.08
C ALA A 77 9.15 -1.88 7.91
N ALA A 78 8.84 -2.79 8.83
CA ALA A 78 7.46 -2.97 9.24
C ALA A 78 6.84 -1.56 9.39
N PRO A 79 5.62 -1.32 8.91
CA PRO A 79 5.03 0.00 8.95
C PRO A 79 4.93 0.47 10.40
N GLY A 80 5.87 1.34 10.75
CA GLY A 80 6.02 1.94 12.06
C GLY A 80 4.96 3.00 12.28
N PRO A 81 4.65 3.32 13.54
CA PRO A 81 3.64 4.31 13.87
C PRO A 81 4.05 5.67 13.29
N VAL A 82 3.08 6.34 12.67
CA VAL A 82 3.21 7.76 12.33
C VAL A 82 3.28 8.51 13.65
N ALA A 83 4.39 9.20 13.90
CA ALA A 83 4.53 10.06 15.07
C ALA A 83 3.50 11.19 14.98
N ALA A 84 2.73 11.36 16.07
CA ALA A 84 1.75 12.42 16.28
C ALA A 84 2.40 13.81 16.36
#